data_AF-A0A4Q3EY57-F1
#
_entry.id   AF-A0A4Q3EY57-F1
#
_cell.length_a   1.000
_cell.length_b   1.000
_cell.length_c   1.000
_cell.angle_alpha   90.00
_cell.angle_beta   90.00
_cell.angle_gamma   90.00
#
_symmetry.space_group_name_H-M   'P 1'
#
loop_
_entity.id
_entity.type
_entity.pdbx_description
1 polymer ?
#
loop_
_entity_poly.entity_id
_entity_poly.type
_entity_poly.pdbx_seq_one_letter_code
_entity_poly.pdbx_strand_id
1 'polypeptide(L)'
;MAELNDIWNSGKGKLPEDKLMAYLEGKLTPEEQHAVEAWLAEEGMEADAVDGLKEIPVAETSQLVSKLNYQLRSELGKKPRRRSQAIAENKWAWLAVVIILLLCIAGYVILHLMVKK
;
A
#
# COMPACT_ATOMS: atom_id res chain seq x y z
N MET A 1 -7.08 -14.62 5.03
CA MET A 1 -6.43 -13.30 4.97
C MET A 1 -4.96 -13.59 4.71
N ALA A 2 -4.43 -13.14 3.60
CA ALA A 2 -3.11 -13.57 3.13
C ALA A 2 -1.99 -12.99 4.00
N GLU A 3 -1.28 -13.89 4.68
CA GLU A 3 0.17 -13.92 4.94
C GLU A 3 0.96 -12.78 4.25
N LEU A 4 1.01 -11.59 4.87
CA LEU A 4 1.90 -10.49 4.49
C LEU A 4 3.13 -10.42 5.42
N ASN A 5 3.29 -11.37 6.34
CA ASN A 5 4.28 -11.28 7.42
C ASN A 5 5.71 -11.71 7.03
N ASP A 6 5.93 -12.33 5.86
CA ASP A 6 7.20 -13.04 5.60
C ASP A 6 8.03 -12.57 4.40
N ILE A 7 7.71 -11.42 3.78
CA ILE A 7 8.53 -10.91 2.64
C ILE A 7 9.87 -10.30 3.12
N TRP A 8 9.97 -9.97 4.41
CA TRP A 8 11.15 -9.34 5.03
C TRP A 8 11.84 -10.22 6.09
N ASN A 9 11.46 -11.50 6.20
CA ASN A 9 11.88 -12.38 7.31
C ASN A 9 13.01 -13.35 6.92
N SER A 10 13.93 -12.93 6.04
CA SER A 10 15.02 -13.78 5.55
C SER A 10 16.26 -13.83 6.48
N GLY A 11 16.20 -13.19 7.66
CA GLY A 11 17.29 -13.09 8.63
C GLY A 11 16.93 -13.66 10.01
N LYS A 12 17.93 -13.93 10.84
CA LYS A 12 17.79 -14.39 12.23
C LYS A 12 17.20 -13.28 13.10
N GLY A 13 15.87 -13.13 13.07
CA GLY A 13 15.07 -12.39 14.05
C GLY A 13 15.35 -10.87 14.10
N LYS A 14 14.28 -10.07 14.11
CA LYS A 14 14.41 -8.62 14.23
C LYS A 14 15.03 -8.25 15.59
N LEU A 15 16.11 -7.45 15.59
CA LEU A 15 16.52 -6.75 16.79
C LEU A 15 15.38 -5.81 17.22
N PRO A 16 14.96 -5.80 18.50
CA PRO A 16 13.94 -4.88 18.96
C PRO A 16 14.37 -3.42 18.73
N GLU A 17 13.45 -2.62 18.19
CA GLU A 17 13.67 -1.21 17.83
C GLU A 17 14.25 -0.39 19.00
N ASP A 18 13.78 -0.65 20.22
CA ASP A 18 14.27 0.01 21.44
C ASP A 18 15.77 -0.24 21.69
N LYS A 19 16.27 -1.44 21.39
CA LYS A 19 17.70 -1.77 21.52
C LYS A 19 18.53 -1.10 20.43
N LEU A 20 18.00 -1.02 19.21
CA LEU A 20 18.67 -0.35 18.10
C LEU A 20 18.79 1.16 18.37
N MET A 21 17.74 1.78 18.91
CA MET A 21 17.74 3.18 19.31
C MET A 21 18.72 3.45 20.46
N ALA A 22 18.75 2.59 21.48
CA ALA A 22 19.75 2.69 22.55
C ALA A 22 21.19 2.56 22.01
N TYR A 23 21.40 1.79 20.94
CA TYR A 23 22.71 1.59 20.30
C TYR A 23 23.17 2.86 19.60
N LEU A 24 22.28 3.50 18.84
CA LEU A 24 22.53 4.80 18.21
C LEU A 24 22.75 5.92 19.24
N GLU A 25 22.08 5.85 20.39
CA GLU A 25 22.23 6.80 21.49
C GLU A 25 23.50 6.57 22.34
N GLY A 26 24.22 5.47 22.13
CA GLY A 26 25.40 5.11 22.93
C GLY A 26 25.09 4.74 24.38
N LYS A 27 23.86 4.28 24.67
CA LYS A 27 23.39 3.97 26.05
C LYS A 27 23.53 2.50 26.46
N LEU A 28 23.93 1.60 25.56
CA LEU A 28 24.14 0.18 25.88
C LEU A 28 25.46 -0.06 26.62
N THR A 29 25.51 -1.15 27.40
CA THR A 29 26.77 -1.61 27.97
C THR A 29 27.69 -2.16 26.87
N PRO A 30 29.02 -2.23 27.12
CA PRO A 30 29.97 -2.79 26.15
C PRO A 30 29.63 -4.23 25.70
N GLU A 31 29.07 -5.04 26.61
CA GLU A 31 28.66 -6.41 26.28
C GLU A 31 27.47 -6.44 25.33
N GLU A 32 26.50 -5.55 25.54
CA GLU A 32 25.31 -5.46 24.70
C GLU A 32 25.62 -4.83 23.34
N GLN A 33 26.53 -3.85 23.28
CA GLN A 33 27.01 -3.28 22.01
C GLN A 33 27.68 -4.36 21.15
N HIS A 34 28.57 -5.16 21.74
CA HIS A 34 29.22 -6.26 21.03
C HIS A 34 28.21 -7.30 20.51
N ALA A 35 27.15 -7.58 21.27
CA ALA A 35 26.08 -8.47 20.82
C ALA A 35 25.31 -7.91 19.62
N VAL A 36 25.06 -6.60 19.58
CA VAL A 36 24.42 -5.92 18.45
C VAL A 36 25.34 -5.92 17.22
N GLU A 37 26.63 -5.64 17.40
CA GLU A 37 27.62 -5.64 16.32
C GLU A 37 27.82 -7.04 15.73
N ALA A 38 27.85 -8.08 16.57
CA ALA A 38 27.91 -9.46 16.10
C ALA A 38 26.68 -9.86 15.27
N TRP A 39 25.50 -9.38 15.65
CA TRP A 39 24.26 -9.59 14.89
C TRP A 39 24.27 -8.81 13.56
N LEU A 40 24.68 -7.54 13.56
CA LEU A 40 24.81 -6.72 12.34
C LEU A 40 25.84 -7.31 11.36
N ALA A 41 26.92 -7.91 11.86
CA ALA A 41 27.93 -8.55 11.02
C ALA A 41 27.41 -9.81 10.30
N GLU A 42 26.40 -10.49 10.84
CA GLU A 42 25.75 -11.65 10.22
C GLU A 42 24.67 -11.23 9.20
N GLU A 43 24.07 -10.06 9.41
CA GLU A 43 22.91 -9.51 8.70
C GLU A 43 23.37 -8.33 7.80
N GLY A 44 23.85 -8.64 6.59
CA GLY A 44 24.52 -7.65 5.73
C GLY A 44 23.66 -6.48 5.22
N MET A 45 22.33 -6.62 5.18
CA MET A 45 21.42 -5.52 4.78
C MET A 45 21.15 -4.57 5.95
N GLU A 46 21.08 -5.14 7.15
CA GLU A 46 20.78 -4.49 8.41
C GLU A 46 21.95 -3.61 8.86
N ALA A 47 23.19 -4.08 8.62
CA ALA A 47 24.40 -3.28 8.81
C ALA A 47 24.39 -1.99 7.97
N ASP A 48 24.13 -2.11 6.67
CA ASP A 48 24.08 -0.97 5.74
C ASP A 48 22.93 -0.01 6.11
N ALA A 49 21.78 -0.55 6.52
CA ALA A 49 20.66 0.24 7.00
C ALA A 49 20.98 1.01 8.30
N VAL A 50 21.70 0.40 9.24
CA VAL A 50 22.11 1.05 10.50
C VAL A 50 23.14 2.15 10.23
N ASP A 51 24.08 1.94 9.32
CA ASP A 51 25.06 2.97 8.97
C ASP A 51 24.39 4.19 8.31
N GLY A 52 23.43 3.99 7.41
CA GLY A 52 22.61 5.10 6.90
C GLY A 52 21.78 5.80 7.98
N LEU A 53 21.34 5.08 9.01
CA LEU A 53 20.59 5.65 10.13
C LEU A 53 21.47 6.50 11.06
N LYS A 54 22.77 6.17 11.20
CA LYS A 54 23.75 6.96 11.97
C LYS A 54 24.03 8.33 11.35
N GLU A 55 23.82 8.50 10.05
CA GLU A 55 23.98 9.80 9.38
C GLU A 55 22.90 10.82 9.78
N ILE A 56 21.79 10.36 10.38
CA ILE A 56 20.68 11.19 10.81
C ILE A 56 20.84 11.54 12.30
N PRO A 57 20.62 12.81 12.71
CA PRO A 57 20.62 13.17 14.12
C PRO A 57 19.59 12.37 14.91
N VAL A 58 20.01 11.75 16.01
CA VAL A 58 19.16 10.88 16.83
C VAL A 58 17.86 11.57 17.31
N ALA A 59 17.93 12.88 17.58
CA ALA A 59 16.78 13.69 17.95
C ALA A 59 15.69 13.74 16.85
N GLU A 60 16.11 13.72 15.59
CA GLU A 60 15.22 13.73 14.42
C GLU A 60 14.77 12.31 14.05
N THR A 61 15.61 11.29 14.32
CA THR A 61 15.34 9.88 14.00
C THR A 61 14.02 9.39 14.60
N SER A 62 13.77 9.63 15.88
CA SER A 62 12.53 9.19 16.55
C SER A 62 11.27 9.80 15.92
N GLN A 63 11.32 11.09 15.60
CA GLN A 63 10.21 11.80 14.95
C GLN A 63 10.00 11.30 13.52
N LEU A 64 11.09 11.10 12.77
CA LEU A 64 11.06 10.60 11.41
C LEU A 64 10.45 9.19 11.34
N VAL A 65 10.88 8.28 12.22
CA VAL A 65 10.34 6.92 12.32
C VAL A 65 8.84 6.95 12.64
N SER A 66 8.42 7.76 13.60
CA SER A 66 7.01 7.89 13.95
C SER A 66 6.16 8.38 12.79
N LYS A 67 6.66 9.38 12.03
CA LYS A 67 6.00 9.95 10.85
C LYS A 67 5.93 8.93 9.72
N LEU A 68 7.01 8.19 9.48
CA LEU A 68 7.06 7.17 8.44
C LEU A 68 6.08 6.02 8.76
N ASN A 69 6.07 5.54 10.00
CA ASN A 69 5.12 4.53 10.47
C ASN A 69 3.66 5.00 10.31
N TYR A 70 3.37 6.25 10.65
CA TYR A 70 2.06 6.84 10.44
C TYR A 70 1.66 6.91 8.96
N GLN A 71 2.57 7.36 8.10
CA GLN A 71 2.35 7.46 6.65
C GLN A 71 2.16 6.08 6.02
N LEU A 72 2.99 5.08 6.35
CA LEU A 72 2.82 3.71 5.87
C LEU A 72 1.45 3.16 6.24
N ARG A 73 1.05 3.28 7.52
CA ARG A 73 -0.27 2.83 7.97
C ARG A 73 -1.40 3.55 7.24
N SER A 74 -1.24 4.85 6.99
CA SER A 74 -2.19 5.65 6.22
C SER A 74 -2.30 5.16 4.76
N GLU A 75 -1.18 4.97 4.07
CA GLU A 75 -1.17 4.54 2.66
C GLU A 75 -1.64 3.08 2.49
N LEU A 76 -1.24 2.17 3.39
CA LEU A 76 -1.70 0.78 3.38
C LEU A 76 -3.18 0.65 3.80
N GLY A 77 -3.65 1.53 4.69
CA GLY A 77 -5.04 1.58 5.14
C GLY A 77 -5.99 2.19 4.11
N LYS A 78 -5.48 2.99 3.16
CA LYS A 78 -6.24 3.45 2.00
C LYS A 78 -6.54 2.26 1.11
N LYS A 79 -7.74 1.70 1.29
CA LYS A 79 -8.29 0.66 0.42
C LYS A 79 -8.16 1.16 -1.03
N PRO A 80 -7.48 0.42 -1.93
CA PRO A 80 -7.33 0.86 -3.31
C PRO A 80 -8.74 1.12 -3.82
N ARG A 81 -8.98 2.35 -4.27
CA ARG A 81 -10.27 2.80 -4.77
C ARG A 81 -10.66 1.83 -5.88
N ARG A 82 -11.49 0.84 -5.52
CA ARG A 82 -11.81 -0.29 -6.40
C ARG A 82 -12.26 0.33 -7.72
N ARG A 83 -11.74 -0.23 -8.82
CA ARG A 83 -12.09 0.05 -10.23
C ARG A 83 -13.60 -0.04 -10.54
N SER A 84 -14.48 -0.15 -9.55
CA SER A 84 -15.93 -0.21 -9.68
C SER A 84 -16.57 1.10 -10.16
N GLN A 85 -15.83 2.23 -10.19
CA GLN A 85 -16.34 3.45 -10.80
C GLN A 85 -16.34 3.41 -12.35
N ALA A 86 -15.63 2.48 -12.99
CA ALA A 86 -15.58 2.41 -14.45
C ALA A 86 -16.92 2.03 -15.11
N ILE A 87 -17.82 1.35 -14.39
CA ILE A 87 -19.10 0.86 -14.93
C ILE A 87 -20.26 1.81 -14.60
N ALA A 88 -20.08 2.73 -13.64
CA ALA A 88 -21.17 3.56 -13.12
C ALA A 88 -21.54 4.76 -14.01
N GLU A 89 -20.74 5.12 -15.03
CA GLU A 89 -20.89 6.40 -15.75
C GLU A 89 -21.04 6.30 -17.27
N ASN A 90 -21.41 5.14 -17.83
CA ASN A 90 -21.55 5.03 -19.29
C ASN A 90 -22.93 5.52 -19.78
N LYS A 91 -23.22 6.81 -19.57
CA LYS A 91 -24.49 7.47 -19.96
C LYS A 91 -24.80 7.33 -21.46
N TRP A 92 -23.77 7.28 -22.30
CA TRP A 92 -23.88 7.07 -23.74
C TRP A 92 -24.42 5.70 -24.11
N ALA A 93 -24.05 4.65 -23.35
CA ALA A 93 -24.58 3.32 -23.57
C ALA A 93 -26.10 3.26 -23.31
N TRP A 94 -26.57 3.96 -22.27
CA TRP A 94 -28.00 4.02 -21.97
C TRP A 94 -28.79 4.79 -23.03
N LEU A 95 -28.25 5.91 -23.52
CA LEU A 95 -28.84 6.68 -24.62
C LEU A 95 -28.97 5.84 -25.90
N ALA A 96 -27.93 5.09 -26.26
CA ALA A 96 -27.96 4.21 -27.43
C ALA A 96 -29.06 3.14 -27.33
N VAL A 97 -29.22 2.52 -26.16
CA VAL A 97 -30.29 1.53 -25.91
C VAL A 97 -31.68 2.15 -26.08
N VAL A 98 -31.90 3.36 -25.57
CA VAL A 98 -33.20 4.05 -25.70
C VAL A 98 -33.51 4.38 -27.16
N ILE A 99 -32.53 4.85 -27.93
CA ILE A 99 -32.72 5.15 -29.36
C ILE A 99 -33.09 3.88 -30.15
N ILE A 100 -32.38 2.78 -29.91
CA ILE A 100 -32.67 1.50 -30.56
C ILE A 100 -34.09 1.02 -30.23
N LEU A 101 -34.50 1.12 -28.97
CA LEU A 101 -35.85 0.75 -28.54
C LEU A 101 -36.92 1.60 -29.24
N LEU A 102 -36.72 2.92 -29.35
CA LEU A 102 -37.63 3.81 -30.05
C LEU A 102 -37.72 3.48 -31.55
N LEU A 103 -36.62 3.12 -32.20
CA LEU A 103 -36.62 2.68 -33.59
C LEU A 103 -37.41 1.37 -33.79
N CYS A 104 -37.28 0.41 -32.87
CA CYS A 104 -38.08 -0.82 -32.90
C CYS A 104 -39.58 -0.53 -32.76
N ILE A 105 -39.97 0.39 -31.86
CA ILE A 105 -41.36 0.79 -31.68
C ILE A 105 -41.89 1.51 -32.93
N ALA A 106 -41.13 2.47 -33.47
CA ALA A 106 -41.52 3.19 -34.68
C ALA A 106 -41.69 2.23 -35.88
N GLY A 107 -40.75 1.29 -36.06
CA GLY A 107 -40.84 0.26 -37.08
C GLY A 107 -42.09 -0.62 -36.92
N TYR A 108 -42.39 -1.05 -35.69
CA TYR A 108 -43.61 -1.81 -35.39
C TYR A 108 -44.88 -1.03 -35.73
N VAL A 109 -44.94 0.26 -35.36
CA VAL A 109 -46.11 1.12 -35.63
C VAL A 109 -46.32 1.29 -37.14
N ILE A 110 -45.26 1.53 -37.91
CA ILE A 110 -45.34 1.67 -39.37
C ILE A 110 -45.83 0.37 -40.02
N LEU A 111 -45.26 -0.78 -39.63
CA LEU A 111 -45.69 -2.08 -40.15
C LEU A 111 -47.16 -2.35 -39.82
N HIS A 112 -47.58 -2.10 -38.58
CA HIS A 112 -48.97 -2.28 -38.19
C HIS A 112 -49.91 -1.32 -38.93
N LEU A 113 -49.49 -0.07 -39.20
CA LEU A 113 -50.29 0.90 -39.95
C LEU A 113 -50.39 0.54 -41.44
N MET A 114 -49.35 -0.06 -42.04
CA MET A 114 -49.39 -0.56 -43.42
C MET A 114 -50.17 -1.85 -43.57
N VAL A 115 -50.13 -2.74 -42.58
CA VAL A 115 -50.87 -4.02 -42.60
C VAL A 115 -52.37 -3.84 -42.34
N LYS A 116 -52.77 -2.77 -41.64
CA LYS A 116 -54.17 -2.48 -41.31
C LYS A 116 -54.89 -1.62 -42.36
N LYS A 117 -54.21 -1.26 -43.45
CA LYS A 117 -54.77 -0.54 -44.61
C LYS A 117 -54.92 -1.50 -45.79
#